data_AF-A0A059DQ54-F1
#
_entry.id   AF-A0A059DQ54-F1
#
_cell.length_a   1.000
_cell.length_b   1.000
_cell.length_c   1.000
_cell.angle_alpha   90.00
_cell.angle_beta   90.00
_cell.angle_gamma   90.00
#
_symmetry.space_group_name_H-M   'P 1'
#
loop_
_entity.id
_entity.type
_entity.pdbx_description
1 polymer ?
#
loop_
_entity_poly.entity_id
_entity_poly.type
_entity_poly.pdbx_seq_one_letter_code
_entity_poly.pdbx_strand_id
1 'polypeptide(L)'
;NKVGEIRNYVKTGQGSFIEAVLSPELYDHFDYFALQEGDSSEIGLAQYDFWYINETGRWEYGADYWNKLVHQYVPAFLVGRESKESLKIDSLSQRLRLGTEEGAFSLGSTRTGFSDTYRNFGPLGAIVFWIIGYGFGSLYSIATSGSLFGQYYYLILLADGIKSITHDTAELLRALPFILGVSLIVMIFARRRPRVRRNITNSGRLPNSWVDTNRND
;
A
#
# COMPACT_ATOMS: atom_id res chain seq x y z
N ASN A 1 9.95 -23.46 16.59
CA ASN A 1 9.34 -22.16 16.22
C ASN A 1 9.68 -21.17 17.33
N LYS A 2 10.68 -20.31 17.11
CA LYS A 2 11.34 -19.49 18.15
C LYS A 2 10.46 -18.38 18.74
N VAL A 3 9.38 -18.00 18.04
CA VAL A 3 8.29 -17.20 18.65
C VAL A 3 7.66 -17.92 19.84
N GLY A 4 7.59 -19.26 19.76
CA GLY A 4 7.19 -20.13 20.87
C GLY A 4 8.22 -20.16 22.00
N GLU A 5 9.52 -20.05 21.70
CA GLU A 5 10.60 -19.99 22.70
C GLU A 5 10.63 -18.65 23.42
N ILE A 6 10.50 -17.52 22.72
CA ILE A 6 10.34 -16.18 23.33
C ILE A 6 9.08 -16.16 24.21
N ARG A 7 7.97 -16.68 23.68
CA ARG A 7 6.71 -16.79 24.42
C ARG A 7 6.88 -17.68 25.65
N ASN A 8 7.60 -18.78 25.55
CA ASN A 8 7.87 -19.67 26.68
C ASN A 8 8.80 -19.00 27.70
N TYR A 9 9.86 -18.32 27.29
CA TYR A 9 10.79 -17.58 28.14
C TYR A 9 10.08 -16.50 28.97
N VAL A 10 9.14 -15.76 28.36
CA VAL A 10 8.30 -14.78 29.06
C VAL A 10 7.26 -15.48 29.95
N LYS A 11 6.68 -16.61 29.50
CA LYS A 11 5.69 -17.36 30.29
C LYS A 11 6.28 -18.10 31.48
N THR A 12 7.53 -18.55 31.42
CA THR A 12 8.23 -19.26 32.49
C THR A 12 8.87 -18.32 33.51
N GLY A 13 8.78 -16.99 33.30
CA GLY A 13 9.31 -15.99 34.21
C GLY A 13 10.85 -15.90 34.22
N GLN A 14 11.51 -16.36 33.16
CA GLN A 14 12.98 -16.36 33.03
C GLN A 14 13.56 -14.97 32.76
N GLY A 15 12.72 -13.99 32.42
CA GLY A 15 13.11 -12.58 32.22
C GLY A 15 11.95 -11.76 31.67
N SER A 16 12.17 -10.45 31.51
CA SER A 16 11.18 -9.59 30.84
C SER A 16 11.18 -9.81 29.32
N PHE A 17 10.10 -9.44 28.63
CA PHE A 17 10.07 -9.47 27.16
C PHE A 17 11.20 -8.63 26.55
N ILE A 18 11.51 -7.48 27.14
CA ILE A 18 12.60 -6.60 26.70
C ILE A 18 13.94 -7.34 26.81
N GLU A 19 14.16 -8.04 27.91
CA GLU A 19 15.39 -8.80 28.15
C GLU A 19 15.53 -10.00 27.20
N ALA A 20 14.42 -10.68 26.90
CA ALA A 20 14.37 -11.73 25.89
C ALA A 20 14.63 -11.22 24.45
N VAL A 21 14.20 -9.99 24.16
CA VAL A 21 14.37 -9.33 22.86
C VAL A 21 15.72 -8.62 22.73
N LEU A 22 16.47 -8.46 23.82
CA LEU A 22 17.80 -7.87 23.82
C LEU A 22 18.91 -8.89 24.12
N SER A 23 18.56 -10.14 24.46
CA SER A 23 19.55 -11.16 24.79
C SER A 23 20.28 -11.64 23.53
N PRO A 24 21.62 -11.47 23.46
CA PRO A 24 22.41 -11.90 22.31
C PRO A 24 22.28 -13.40 22.02
N GLU A 25 22.10 -14.22 23.06
CA GLU A 25 21.96 -15.68 22.96
C GLU A 25 20.72 -16.14 22.20
N LEU A 26 19.64 -15.34 22.21
CA LEU A 26 18.45 -15.61 21.40
C LEU A 26 18.60 -15.15 19.95
N TYR A 27 19.47 -14.15 19.72
CA TYR A 27 19.73 -13.56 18.41
C TYR A 27 20.83 -14.28 17.62
N ASP A 28 21.90 -14.72 18.28
CA ASP A 28 23.08 -15.33 17.64
C ASP A 28 22.80 -16.68 16.97
N HIS A 29 21.63 -17.29 17.24
CA HIS A 29 21.18 -18.53 16.63
C HIS A 29 19.79 -18.37 15.98
N PHE A 30 19.47 -17.23 15.35
CA PHE A 30 18.43 -17.29 14.32
C PHE A 30 18.99 -18.10 13.16
N ASP A 31 18.64 -19.39 13.14
CA ASP A 31 19.01 -20.33 12.07
C ASP A 31 18.44 -19.79 10.75
N TYR A 32 19.23 -18.99 10.05
CA TYR A 32 19.05 -18.72 8.63
C TYR A 32 19.09 -20.05 7.84
N PHE A 33 19.51 -21.16 8.44
CA PHE A 33 19.68 -22.45 7.79
C PHE A 33 18.40 -23.27 7.56
N ALA A 34 17.24 -22.90 8.14
CA ALA A 34 15.96 -23.49 7.70
C ALA A 34 15.55 -23.05 6.29
N LEU A 35 16.29 -22.11 5.69
CA LEU A 35 16.05 -21.57 4.35
C LEU A 35 16.43 -22.54 3.22
N GLN A 36 17.26 -23.56 3.48
CA GLN A 36 17.57 -24.61 2.49
C GLN A 36 16.39 -25.54 2.20
N GLU A 37 15.41 -25.64 3.10
CA GLU A 37 14.24 -26.52 2.96
C GLU A 37 13.02 -25.85 2.31
N GLY A 38 13.15 -24.57 1.90
CA GLY A 38 12.07 -23.83 1.23
C GLY A 38 10.93 -23.38 2.16
N ASP A 39 10.98 -23.71 3.45
CA ASP A 39 9.97 -23.36 4.44
C ASP A 39 10.39 -22.12 5.26
N SER A 40 10.31 -20.95 4.61
CA SER A 40 10.70 -19.66 5.21
C SER A 40 9.47 -18.96 5.79
N SER A 41 9.42 -18.80 7.12
CA SER A 41 8.40 -17.94 7.75
C SER A 41 8.57 -16.46 7.35
N GLU A 42 7.47 -15.71 7.25
CA GLU A 42 7.49 -14.27 6.89
C GLU A 42 8.38 -13.44 7.84
N ILE A 43 8.43 -13.83 9.12
CA ILE A 43 9.27 -13.20 10.14
C ILE A 43 10.75 -13.51 9.89
N GLY A 44 11.09 -14.75 9.53
CA GLY A 44 12.48 -15.14 9.22
C GLY A 44 13.02 -14.40 7.99
N LEU A 45 12.17 -14.16 6.99
CA LEU A 45 12.53 -13.32 5.85
C LEU A 45 12.78 -11.86 6.23
N ALA A 46 11.96 -11.31 7.13
CA ALA A 46 12.17 -9.95 7.63
C ALA A 46 13.49 -9.81 8.40
N GLN A 47 13.84 -10.81 9.20
CA GLN A 47 15.11 -10.85 9.93
C GLN A 47 16.31 -10.92 8.98
N TYR A 48 16.25 -11.78 7.96
CA TYR A 48 17.28 -11.85 6.93
C TYR A 48 17.48 -10.49 6.23
N ASP A 49 16.40 -9.80 5.88
CA ASP A 49 16.48 -8.47 5.27
C ASP A 49 17.15 -7.45 6.20
N PHE A 50 16.82 -7.46 7.49
CA PHE A 50 17.45 -6.57 8.47
C PHE A 50 18.94 -6.86 8.62
N TRP A 51 19.31 -8.13 8.75
CA TRP A 51 20.70 -8.54 8.87
C TRP A 51 21.50 -8.20 7.61
N TYR A 52 21.01 -8.59 6.42
CA TYR A 52 21.71 -8.36 5.15
C TYR A 52 21.98 -6.87 4.92
N ILE A 53 21.00 -6.02 5.19
CA ILE A 53 21.14 -4.58 4.95
C ILE A 53 22.06 -3.91 5.98
N ASN A 54 22.02 -4.34 7.24
CA ASN A 54 22.93 -3.82 8.25
C ASN A 54 24.38 -4.26 8.01
N GLU A 55 24.59 -5.50 7.57
CA GLU A 55 25.93 -6.04 7.28
C GLU A 55 26.53 -5.41 6.02
N THR A 56 25.73 -5.29 4.95
CA THR A 56 26.22 -4.77 3.67
C THR A 56 26.19 -3.25 3.57
N GLY A 57 25.39 -2.58 4.40
CA GLY A 57 25.11 -1.14 4.30
C GLY A 57 24.42 -0.72 3.00
N ARG A 58 23.89 -1.67 2.21
CA ARG A 58 23.34 -1.43 0.86
C ARG A 58 21.84 -1.15 0.90
N TRP A 59 21.48 0.05 1.36
CA TRP A 59 20.09 0.52 1.31
C TRP A 59 19.60 0.68 -0.14
N GLU A 60 18.33 0.39 -0.38
CA GLU A 60 17.75 0.48 -1.73
C GLU A 60 17.19 1.85 -2.08
N TYR A 61 16.98 2.74 -1.11
CA TYR A 61 16.50 4.12 -1.32
C TYR A 61 15.23 4.25 -2.21
N GLY A 62 14.36 3.26 -2.21
CA GLY A 62 13.14 3.24 -3.04
C GLY A 62 13.29 2.59 -4.42
N ALA A 63 14.47 2.04 -4.75
CA ALA A 63 14.71 1.35 -6.03
C ALA A 63 13.69 0.21 -6.26
N ASP A 64 13.38 -0.58 -5.23
CA ASP A 64 12.40 -1.65 -5.35
C ASP A 64 10.97 -1.14 -5.59
N TYR A 65 10.59 -0.01 -4.95
CA TYR A 65 9.29 0.62 -5.18
C TYR A 65 9.16 1.11 -6.62
N TRP A 66 10.23 1.73 -7.14
CA TRP A 66 10.30 2.18 -8.52
C TRP A 66 10.20 1.01 -9.50
N ASN A 67 10.97 -0.05 -9.28
CA ASN A 67 10.94 -1.24 -10.13
C ASN A 67 9.55 -1.89 -10.18
N LYS A 68 8.83 -1.91 -9.05
CA LYS A 68 7.45 -2.39 -8.96
C LYS A 68 6.48 -1.50 -9.75
N LEU A 69 6.65 -0.17 -9.71
CA LEU A 69 5.87 0.77 -10.54
C LEU A 69 6.13 0.55 -12.04
N VAL A 70 7.40 0.47 -12.45
CA VAL A 70 7.77 0.16 -13.84
C VAL A 70 7.20 -1.19 -14.26
N HIS A 71 7.25 -2.19 -13.38
CA HIS A 71 6.70 -3.51 -13.68
C HIS A 71 5.20 -3.46 -13.98
N GLN A 72 4.43 -2.71 -13.19
CA GLN A 72 2.97 -2.63 -13.31
C GLN A 72 2.51 -1.71 -14.44
N TYR A 73 3.14 -0.56 -14.62
CA TYR A 73 2.64 0.50 -15.50
C TYR A 73 3.32 0.57 -16.87
N VAL A 74 4.52 0.00 -17.03
CA VAL A 74 5.22 -0.02 -18.33
C VAL A 74 5.02 -1.38 -19.01
N PRO A 75 4.14 -1.48 -20.01
CA PRO A 75 3.90 -2.73 -20.72
C PRO A 75 5.06 -3.08 -21.65
N ALA A 76 5.69 -4.23 -21.42
CA ALA A 76 6.84 -4.68 -22.21
C ALA A 76 6.52 -4.89 -23.70
N PHE A 77 5.26 -5.19 -24.05
CA PHE A 77 4.85 -5.39 -25.43
C PHE A 77 4.77 -4.09 -26.25
N LEU A 78 4.63 -2.92 -25.60
CA LEU A 78 4.63 -1.62 -26.30
C LEU A 78 6.05 -1.07 -26.45
N VAL A 79 6.84 -1.11 -25.37
CA VAL A 79 8.16 -0.45 -25.34
C VAL A 79 9.34 -1.39 -25.63
N GLY A 80 9.07 -2.70 -25.70
CA GLY A 80 10.10 -3.73 -25.74
C GLY A 80 10.61 -4.13 -24.35
N ARG A 81 11.07 -5.38 -24.23
CA ARG A 81 11.58 -5.92 -22.94
C ARG A 81 12.83 -5.18 -22.48
N GLU A 82 13.76 -4.92 -23.39
CA GLU A 82 15.03 -4.23 -23.08
C GLU A 82 14.79 -2.83 -22.50
N SER A 83 13.96 -2.02 -23.16
CA SER A 83 13.59 -0.69 -22.68
C SER A 83 12.89 -0.70 -21.32
N LYS A 84 12.09 -1.73 -21.03
CA LYS A 84 11.46 -1.87 -19.71
C LYS A 84 12.49 -2.21 -18.63
N GLU A 85 13.43 -3.10 -18.93
CA GLU A 85 14.48 -3.48 -17.98
C GLU A 85 15.48 -2.33 -17.76
N SER A 86 15.77 -1.50 -18.77
CA SER A 86 16.64 -0.33 -18.61
C SER A 86 16.05 0.78 -17.73
N LEU A 87 14.73 0.77 -17.52
CA LEU A 87 14.05 1.68 -16.59
C LEU A 87 14.15 1.22 -15.13
N LYS A 88 14.55 -0.04 -14.88
CA LYS A 88 14.69 -0.56 -13.53
C LYS A 88 16.06 -0.24 -12.95
N ILE A 89 16.09 0.02 -11.65
CA ILE A 89 17.30 0.29 -10.87
C ILE A 89 17.74 -1.03 -10.24
N ASP A 90 19.05 -1.27 -10.13
CA ASP A 90 19.52 -2.47 -9.43
C ASP A 90 18.99 -2.51 -7.98
N SER A 91 18.35 -3.61 -7.60
CA SER A 91 17.79 -3.81 -6.27
C SER A 91 18.08 -5.22 -5.78
N LEU A 92 18.11 -5.42 -4.47
CA LEU A 92 18.28 -6.74 -3.86
C LEU A 92 17.20 -7.70 -4.35
N SER A 93 15.95 -7.26 -4.45
CA SER A 93 14.88 -8.08 -5.05
C SER A 93 15.22 -8.55 -6.46
N GLN A 94 15.83 -7.69 -7.28
CA GLN A 94 16.21 -8.02 -8.64
C GLN A 94 17.41 -8.97 -8.65
N ARG A 95 18.43 -8.71 -7.83
CA ARG A 95 19.60 -9.58 -7.69
C ARG A 95 19.24 -10.98 -7.17
N LEU A 96 18.38 -11.06 -6.16
CA LEU A 96 17.85 -12.34 -5.66
C LEU A 96 17.03 -13.08 -6.73
N ARG A 97 16.20 -12.37 -7.50
CA ARG A 97 15.45 -12.97 -8.63
C ARG A 97 16.35 -13.49 -9.75
N LEU A 98 17.48 -12.83 -9.99
CA LEU A 98 18.47 -13.21 -11.00
C LEU A 98 19.43 -14.28 -10.50
N GLY A 99 19.36 -14.66 -9.20
CA GLY A 99 20.28 -15.61 -8.59
C GLY A 99 21.71 -15.10 -8.44
N THR A 100 21.91 -13.77 -8.50
CA THR A 100 23.24 -13.15 -8.40
C THR A 100 23.66 -12.88 -6.96
N GLU A 101 22.76 -13.05 -6.00
CA GLU A 101 23.01 -12.94 -4.56
C GLU A 101 22.44 -14.20 -3.89
N GLU A 102 23.21 -14.78 -2.97
CA GLU A 102 22.73 -15.88 -2.15
C GLU A 102 21.80 -15.33 -1.07
N GLY A 103 20.55 -15.79 -1.08
CA GLY A 103 19.58 -15.38 -0.09
C GLY A 103 18.28 -16.16 -0.20
N ALA A 104 17.55 -16.19 0.91
CA ALA A 104 16.25 -16.82 0.98
C ALA A 104 15.20 -16.00 0.23
N PHE A 105 15.14 -16.19 -1.08
CA PHE A 105 13.99 -15.77 -1.85
C PHE A 105 13.25 -17.03 -2.30
N SER A 106 12.39 -17.56 -1.42
CA SER A 106 11.39 -18.51 -1.88
C SER A 106 10.41 -17.77 -2.78
N LEU A 107 10.35 -18.18 -4.06
CA LEU A 107 9.35 -17.71 -5.01
C LEU A 107 7.96 -17.96 -4.42
N GLY A 108 7.24 -16.89 -4.07
CA GLY A 108 5.91 -16.97 -3.47
C GLY A 108 5.85 -16.64 -1.98
N SER A 109 6.99 -16.36 -1.33
CA SER A 109 6.96 -15.87 0.05
C SER A 109 6.67 -14.38 0.13
N THR A 110 5.78 -14.02 1.05
CA THR A 110 5.38 -12.64 1.31
C THR A 110 6.38 -12.02 2.27
N ARG A 111 7.19 -11.08 1.78
CA ARG A 111 7.85 -10.11 2.68
C ARG A 111 6.77 -9.21 3.26
N THR A 112 6.99 -8.70 4.47
CA THR A 112 6.05 -7.78 5.13
C THR A 112 6.42 -6.33 4.86
N GLY A 113 5.46 -5.42 5.09
CA GLY A 113 5.64 -3.98 4.91
C GLY A 113 6.72 -3.36 5.82
N PHE A 114 7.11 -4.04 6.88
CA PHE A 114 8.20 -3.58 7.73
C PHE A 114 9.56 -3.94 7.14
N SER A 115 9.64 -5.11 6.50
CA SER A 115 10.86 -5.62 5.86
C SER A 115 11.28 -4.80 4.66
N ASP A 116 10.34 -4.55 3.75
CA ASP A 116 10.61 -3.78 2.52
C ASP A 116 10.98 -2.33 2.84
N THR A 117 10.28 -1.69 3.79
CA THR A 117 10.50 -0.29 4.14
C THR A 117 11.83 -0.13 4.86
N TYR A 118 12.18 -1.06 5.76
CA TYR A 118 13.51 -1.06 6.37
C TYR A 118 14.59 -1.30 5.33
N ARG A 119 14.40 -2.20 4.38
CA ARG A 119 15.39 -2.41 3.30
C ARG A 119 15.62 -1.15 2.45
N ASN A 120 14.57 -0.36 2.24
CA ASN A 120 14.66 0.87 1.45
C ASN A 120 15.21 2.06 2.23
N PHE A 121 14.85 2.22 3.51
CA PHE A 121 15.11 3.45 4.28
C PHE A 121 15.66 3.22 5.70
N GLY A 122 15.85 1.97 6.10
CA GLY A 122 16.30 1.59 7.44
C GLY A 122 15.37 2.07 8.53
N PRO A 123 15.92 2.58 9.65
CA PRO A 123 15.12 3.16 10.73
C PRO A 123 14.19 4.30 10.26
N LEU A 124 14.56 5.02 9.19
CA LEU A 124 13.70 6.07 8.61
C LEU A 124 12.45 5.50 7.93
N GLY A 125 12.37 4.18 7.74
CA GLY A 125 11.16 3.52 7.26
C GLY A 125 9.94 3.76 8.17
N ALA A 126 10.14 4.04 9.46
CA ALA A 126 9.06 4.46 10.35
C ALA A 126 8.32 5.72 9.84
N ILE A 127 9.02 6.61 9.12
CA ILE A 127 8.43 7.81 8.51
C ILE A 127 7.43 7.42 7.41
N VAL A 128 7.68 6.36 6.64
CA VAL A 128 6.75 5.88 5.61
C VAL A 128 5.43 5.46 6.24
N PHE A 129 5.47 4.69 7.32
CA PHE A 129 4.26 4.32 8.07
C PHE A 129 3.57 5.49 8.72
N TRP A 130 4.33 6.47 9.22
CA TRP A 130 3.76 7.71 9.72
C TRP A 130 3.03 8.48 8.62
N ILE A 131 3.59 8.59 7.42
CA ILE A 131 2.94 9.22 6.25
C ILE A 131 1.66 8.48 5.88
N ILE A 132 1.70 7.14 5.80
CA ILE A 132 0.53 6.31 5.49
C ILE A 132 -0.57 6.54 6.55
N GLY A 133 -0.21 6.43 7.84
CA GLY A 133 -1.14 6.64 8.94
C GLY A 133 -1.74 8.04 8.97
N TYR A 134 -0.93 9.07 8.77
CA TYR A 134 -1.38 10.47 8.68
C TYR A 134 -2.32 10.68 7.48
N GLY A 135 -2.02 10.09 6.33
CA GLY A 135 -2.85 10.13 5.14
C GLY A 135 -4.23 9.50 5.38
N PHE A 136 -4.27 8.29 5.96
CA PHE A 136 -5.53 7.62 6.31
C PHE A 136 -6.30 8.35 7.41
N GLY A 137 -5.62 8.92 8.42
CA GLY A 137 -6.26 9.71 9.47
C GLY A 137 -6.92 10.97 8.91
N SER A 138 -6.24 11.68 8.01
CA SER A 138 -6.79 12.84 7.30
C SER A 138 -7.98 12.44 6.44
N LEU A 139 -7.87 11.34 5.70
CA LEU A 139 -8.93 10.85 4.83
C LEU A 139 -10.17 10.39 5.61
N TYR A 140 -9.96 9.75 6.77
CA TYR A 140 -11.03 9.37 7.70
C TYR A 140 -11.76 10.60 8.26
N SER A 141 -11.03 11.65 8.64
CA SER A 141 -11.64 12.91 9.09
C SER A 141 -12.51 13.55 8.01
N ILE A 142 -12.05 13.55 6.75
CA ILE A 142 -12.85 14.04 5.61
C ILE A 142 -14.07 13.14 5.37
N ALA A 143 -13.91 11.82 5.43
CA ALA A 143 -15.00 10.87 5.23
C ALA A 143 -16.12 11.04 6.27
N THR A 144 -15.75 11.22 7.54
CA THR A 144 -16.68 11.40 8.67
C THR A 144 -17.34 12.78 8.68
N SER A 145 -16.76 13.79 8.04
CA SER A 145 -17.41 15.10 7.83
C SER A 145 -18.60 15.08 6.84
N GLY A 146 -18.90 13.93 6.22
CA GLY A 146 -19.99 13.76 5.25
C GLY A 146 -19.58 13.98 3.79
N SER A 147 -18.28 14.13 3.52
CA SER A 147 -17.78 14.28 2.14
C SER A 147 -17.82 12.95 1.39
N LEU A 148 -18.61 12.90 0.31
CA LEU A 148 -18.66 11.74 -0.61
C LEU A 148 -17.27 11.39 -1.17
N PHE A 149 -16.43 12.40 -1.43
CA PHE A 149 -15.06 12.21 -1.88
C PHE A 149 -14.24 11.45 -0.82
N GLY A 150 -14.30 11.90 0.44
CA GLY A 150 -13.58 11.25 1.53
C GLY A 150 -14.04 9.82 1.74
N GLN A 151 -15.35 9.57 1.75
CA GLN A 151 -15.92 8.24 1.93
C GLN A 151 -15.50 7.29 0.81
N TYR A 152 -15.57 7.74 -0.45
CA TYR A 152 -15.17 6.93 -1.60
C TYR A 152 -13.69 6.52 -1.53
N TYR A 153 -12.79 7.49 -1.36
CA TYR A 153 -11.36 7.21 -1.33
C TYR A 153 -10.96 6.41 -0.08
N TYR A 154 -11.57 6.68 1.07
CA TYR A 154 -11.30 5.93 2.29
C TYR A 154 -11.60 4.44 2.09
N LEU A 155 -12.79 4.12 1.56
CA LEU A 155 -13.21 2.72 1.37
C LEU A 155 -12.37 1.98 0.32
N ILE A 156 -12.06 2.62 -0.82
CA ILE A 156 -11.29 1.95 -1.88
C ILE A 156 -9.82 1.77 -1.51
N LEU A 157 -9.22 2.73 -0.79
CA LEU A 157 -7.81 2.64 -0.39
C LEU A 157 -7.61 1.78 0.85
N LEU A 158 -8.64 1.55 1.68
CA LEU A 158 -8.50 0.81 2.94
C LEU A 158 -7.89 -0.57 2.74
N ALA A 159 -8.31 -1.31 1.70
CA ALA A 159 -7.79 -2.64 1.42
C ALA A 159 -6.28 -2.61 1.10
N ASP A 160 -5.84 -1.68 0.25
CA ASP A 160 -4.43 -1.54 -0.11
C ASP A 160 -3.61 -0.92 1.03
N GLY A 161 -4.23 -0.11 1.89
CA GLY A 161 -3.65 0.36 3.14
C GLY A 161 -3.32 -0.79 4.10
N ILE A 162 -4.22 -1.76 4.26
CA ILE A 162 -3.96 -2.95 5.08
C ILE A 162 -2.88 -3.85 4.45
N LYS A 163 -2.90 -4.01 3.11
CA LYS A 163 -1.85 -4.75 2.40
C LYS A 163 -0.48 -4.09 2.53
N SER A 164 -0.42 -2.76 2.63
CA SER A 164 0.84 -2.03 2.80
C SER A 164 1.58 -2.45 4.08
N ILE A 165 0.86 -2.87 5.11
CA ILE A 165 1.45 -3.32 6.38
C ILE A 165 1.79 -4.82 6.31
N THR A 166 0.88 -5.63 5.76
CA THR A 166 0.97 -7.11 5.81
C THR A 166 1.87 -7.70 4.74
N HIS A 167 1.93 -7.10 3.56
CA HIS A 167 2.70 -7.59 2.42
C HIS A 167 3.76 -6.57 2.04
N ASP A 168 3.40 -5.51 1.32
CA ASP A 168 4.39 -4.66 0.69
C ASP A 168 3.87 -3.24 0.66
N THR A 169 4.62 -2.32 1.26
CA THR A 169 4.24 -0.90 1.29
C THR A 169 4.18 -0.32 -0.12
N ALA A 170 4.92 -0.89 -1.07
CA ALA A 170 4.82 -0.52 -2.47
C ALA A 170 3.48 -0.92 -3.13
N GLU A 171 2.67 -1.82 -2.55
CA GLU A 171 1.31 -2.11 -3.06
C GLU A 171 0.42 -0.88 -3.01
N LEU A 172 0.48 -0.12 -1.90
CA LEU A 172 -0.27 1.12 -1.78
C LEU A 172 0.22 2.14 -2.81
N LEU A 173 1.55 2.32 -2.94
CA LEU A 173 2.14 3.21 -3.94
C LEU A 173 1.79 2.80 -5.37
N ARG A 174 1.69 1.50 -5.64
CA ARG A 174 1.27 0.95 -6.93
C ARG A 174 -0.22 1.18 -7.19
N ALA A 175 -1.06 1.14 -6.18
CA ALA A 175 -2.50 1.36 -6.34
C ALA A 175 -2.85 2.84 -6.60
N LEU A 176 -2.10 3.77 -6.01
CA LEU A 176 -2.39 5.21 -6.06
C LEU A 176 -2.52 5.79 -7.48
N PRO A 177 -1.61 5.57 -8.45
CA PRO A 177 -1.72 6.20 -9.77
C PRO A 177 -2.99 5.81 -10.52
N PHE A 178 -3.38 4.54 -10.47
CA PHE A 178 -4.61 4.08 -11.12
C PHE A 178 -5.86 4.56 -10.39
N ILE A 179 -5.92 4.35 -9.06
CA ILE A 179 -7.08 4.74 -8.25
C ILE A 179 -7.29 6.24 -8.36
N LEU A 180 -6.27 7.06 -8.04
CA LEU A 180 -6.38 8.51 -8.12
C LEU A 180 -6.60 8.96 -9.57
N GLY A 181 -5.81 8.49 -10.53
CA GLY A 181 -5.88 8.93 -11.91
C GLY A 181 -7.26 8.72 -12.54
N VAL A 182 -7.75 7.47 -12.52
CA VAL A 182 -9.04 7.13 -13.14
C VAL A 182 -10.20 7.75 -12.38
N SER A 183 -10.24 7.61 -11.05
CA SER A 183 -11.38 8.09 -10.27
C SER A 183 -11.44 9.63 -10.20
N LEU A 184 -10.31 10.34 -10.20
CA LEU A 184 -10.30 11.80 -10.28
C LEU A 184 -10.88 12.28 -11.61
N ILE A 185 -10.51 11.64 -12.74
CA ILE A 185 -11.06 11.98 -14.06
C ILE A 185 -12.59 11.81 -14.05
N VAL A 186 -13.08 10.68 -13.54
CA VAL A 186 -14.52 10.41 -13.45
C VAL A 186 -15.21 11.45 -12.56
N MET A 187 -14.65 11.79 -11.39
CA MET A 187 -15.24 12.78 -10.50
C MET A 187 -15.23 14.20 -11.07
N ILE A 188 -14.15 14.59 -11.76
CA ILE A 188 -14.07 15.88 -12.46
C ILE A 188 -15.14 15.94 -13.55
N PHE A 189 -15.32 14.86 -14.31
CA PHE A 189 -16.34 14.79 -15.35
C PHE A 189 -17.76 14.79 -14.78
N ALA A 190 -18.01 14.03 -13.70
CA ALA A 190 -19.31 13.96 -13.04
C ALA A 190 -19.73 15.29 -12.38
N ARG A 191 -18.76 16.12 -11.97
CA ARG A 191 -19.03 17.48 -11.47
C ARG A 191 -19.44 18.46 -12.57
N ARG A 192 -19.23 18.14 -13.86
CA ARG A 192 -19.76 18.93 -14.97
C ARG A 192 -21.27 18.69 -15.05
N ARG A 193 -22.06 19.61 -14.47
CA ARG A 193 -23.53 19.56 -14.53
C ARG A 193 -23.98 19.36 -15.99
N PRO A 194 -24.93 18.46 -16.28
CA PRO A 194 -25.64 18.53 -17.55
C PRO A 194 -26.25 19.92 -17.64
N ARG A 195 -25.94 20.67 -18.70
CA ARG A 195 -26.76 21.83 -19.05
C ARG A 195 -28.14 21.27 -19.36
N VAL A 196 -29.03 21.29 -18.38
CA VAL A 196 -30.45 21.07 -18.62
C VAL A 196 -30.86 22.17 -19.58
N ARG A 197 -30.95 21.84 -20.88
CA ARG A 197 -31.46 22.74 -21.90
C ARG A 197 -32.93 22.87 -21.60
N ARG A 198 -33.28 23.89 -20.80
CA ARG A 198 -34.65 24.26 -20.51
C ARG A 198 -35.25 24.73 -21.84
N ASN A 199 -35.82 23.80 -22.60
CA ASN A 199 -36.67 24.15 -23.73
C ASN A 199 -37.92 24.77 -23.11
N ILE A 200 -37.88 26.09 -22.92
CA ILE A 200 -39.09 26.89 -22.74
C ILE A 200 -39.75 26.88 -24.12
N THR A 201 -40.53 25.85 -24.40
CA THR A 201 -41.57 25.95 -25.42
C THR A 201 -42.63 26.89 -24.85
N ASN A 202 -42.46 28.18 -25.16
CA ASN A 202 -43.56 29.13 -25.19
C ASN A 202 -44.59 28.61 -26.20
N SER A 203 -45.53 27.80 -25.74
CA SER A 203 -46.74 27.48 -26.49
C SER A 203 -47.90 27.32 -25.53
N GLY A 204 -48.75 28.34 -25.51
CA GLY A 204 -50.13 28.21 -25.05
C GLY A 204 -50.50 29.15 -23.92
N ARG A 205 -51.04 30.31 -24.30
CA ARG A 205 -52.04 31.06 -23.52
C ARG A 205 -52.90 30.12 -22.67
N LEU A 206 -52.95 30.36 -21.36
CA LEU A 206 -54.10 29.95 -20.57
C LEU A 206 -55.31 30.75 -21.08
N PRO A 207 -56.47 30.12 -21.38
CA PRO A 207 -57.69 30.87 -21.61
C PRO A 207 -58.08 31.56 -20.30
N ASN A 208 -58.18 32.89 -20.34
CA ASN A 208 -58.90 33.67 -19.33
C ASN A 208 -60.38 33.28 -19.40
N SER A 209 -60.80 32.24 -18.69
CA SER A 209 -62.21 31.93 -18.47
C SER A 209 -62.41 31.11 -17.21
N TRP A 210 -62.03 31.65 -16.05
CA TRP A 210 -62.66 31.32 -14.78
C TRP A 210 -62.84 32.64 -14.03
N VAL A 211 -63.90 33.35 -14.43
CA VAL A 211 -64.49 34.45 -13.68
C VAL A 211 -65.12 33.87 -12.43
N ASP A 212 -64.84 34.51 -11.30
CA ASP A 212 -65.49 34.31 -10.00
C ASP A 212 -67.01 34.18 -10.13
N THR A 213 -67.54 33.01 -9.77
CA THR A 213 -68.88 32.88 -9.20
C THR A 213 -68.83 31.85 -8.08
N ASN A 214 -68.60 32.32 -6.85
CA ASN A 214 -69.44 31.99 -5.70
C ASN A 214 -68.95 32.76 -4.47
N ARG A 215 -69.48 33.97 -4.36
CA ARG A 215 -69.71 34.67 -3.09
C ARG A 215 -71.22 34.59 -2.85
N ASN A 216 -71.61 34.35 -1.60
CA ASN A 216 -72.97 34.12 -1.05
C ASN A 216 -73.30 32.62 -1.07
N ASP A 217 -73.41 31.91 0.05
CA ASP A 217 -73.95 32.27 1.38
C ASP A 217 -73.08 31.80 2.55
#